data_AF-A0A935F2I0-F1
#
_entry.id   AF-A0A935F2I0-F1
#
_cell.length_a   1.000
_cell.length_b   1.000
_cell.length_c   1.000
_cell.angle_alpha   90.00
_cell.angle_beta   90.00
_cell.angle_gamma   90.00
#
_symmetry.space_group_name_H-M   'P 1'
#
loop_
_entity.id
_entity.type
_entity.pdbx_description
1 polymer ?
#
loop_
_entity_poly.entity_id
_entity_poly.type
_entity_poly.pdbx_seq_one_letter_code
_entity_poly.pdbx_strand_id
1 'polypeptide(L)'
;MSDAPLSGAGSWRRAAAAVSLALALAGCGMADYYWQGAAGQFDVVARAKPLEEAIGATDDARLRRLRARAIRAFASAELALPDSGSYTRYADLGRPFVVWNVVATPALPRWSRTRWCFRSPAA
;
A
#
# COMPACT_ATOMS: atom_id res chain seq x y z
N MET A 1 54.49 37.08 11.78
CA MET A 1 54.46 36.89 10.32
C MET A 1 54.42 35.38 10.11
N SER A 2 53.29 34.72 9.87
CA SER A 2 52.07 35.17 9.18
C SER A 2 50.87 34.39 9.71
N ASP A 3 49.80 35.10 10.04
CA ASP A 3 48.45 34.52 10.18
C ASP A 3 47.83 34.37 8.79
N ALA A 4 47.40 33.15 8.45
CA ALA A 4 46.70 32.86 7.21
C ALA A 4 45.22 33.30 7.31
N PRO A 5 44.65 33.97 6.29
CA PRO A 5 43.35 34.60 6.41
C PRO A 5 42.21 33.59 6.24
N LEU A 6 41.15 33.86 6.99
CA LEU A 6 39.88 33.14 7.08
C LEU A 6 39.16 33.03 5.71
N SER A 7 39.49 32.00 4.92
CA SER A 7 38.84 31.67 3.64
C SER A 7 37.59 30.77 3.79
N GLY A 8 37.06 30.62 5.01
CA GLY A 8 36.06 29.57 5.34
C GLY A 8 34.59 29.94 5.09
N ALA A 9 34.21 31.22 5.11
CA ALA A 9 32.80 31.60 5.12
C ALA A 9 32.08 31.47 3.76
N GLY A 10 32.82 31.69 2.65
CA GLY A 10 32.27 31.62 1.30
C GLY A 10 32.16 30.21 0.74
N SER A 11 33.10 29.33 1.09
CA SER A 11 33.12 27.93 0.66
C SER A 11 32.03 27.10 1.34
N TRP A 12 31.77 27.34 2.63
CA TRP A 12 30.73 26.63 3.38
C TRP A 12 29.31 26.99 2.95
N ARG A 13 29.05 28.26 2.59
CA ARG A 13 27.75 28.67 2.02
C ARG A 13 27.49 28.03 0.65
N ARG A 14 28.54 27.90 -0.18
CA ARG A 14 28.45 27.22 -1.49
C ARG A 14 28.26 25.72 -1.33
N ALA A 15 28.97 25.10 -0.38
CA ALA A 15 28.81 23.69 -0.05
C ALA A 15 27.39 23.40 0.48
N ALA A 16 26.87 24.22 1.39
CA ALA A 16 25.51 24.09 1.90
C ALA A 16 24.46 24.24 0.80
N ALA A 17 24.61 25.23 -0.09
CA ALA A 17 23.71 25.41 -1.22
C ALA A 17 23.76 24.21 -2.20
N ALA A 18 24.95 23.68 -2.48
CA ALA A 18 25.13 22.51 -3.34
C ALA A 18 24.50 21.24 -2.73
N VAL A 19 24.65 21.03 -1.42
CA VAL A 19 24.04 19.90 -0.70
C VAL A 19 22.51 20.01 -0.69
N SER A 20 21.96 21.19 -0.40
CA SER A 20 20.51 21.41 -0.44
C SER A 20 19.93 21.20 -1.84
N LEU A 21 20.63 21.65 -2.88
CA LEU A 21 20.23 21.41 -4.26
C LEU A 21 20.30 19.92 -4.62
N ALA A 22 21.35 19.22 -4.22
CA ALA A 22 21.48 17.77 -4.44
C ALA A 22 20.38 16.98 -3.73
N LEU A 23 19.99 17.36 -2.51
CA LEU A 23 18.88 16.76 -1.78
C LEU A 23 17.53 17.03 -2.45
N ALA A 24 17.32 18.25 -2.96
CA ALA A 24 16.11 18.58 -3.72
C ALA A 24 15.99 17.78 -5.02
N LEU A 25 17.10 17.59 -5.75
CA LEU A 25 17.13 16.80 -6.99
C LEU A 25 17.02 15.29 -6.72
N ALA A 26 17.48 14.80 -5.57
CA ALA A 26 17.39 13.39 -5.20
C ALA A 26 15.96 12.92 -4.87
N GLY A 27 14.99 13.84 -4.69
CA GLY A 27 13.67 13.54 -4.12
C GLY A 27 12.45 13.84 -4.99
N CYS A 28 12.58 14.44 -6.18
CA CYS A 28 11.43 14.97 -6.94
C CYS A 28 10.30 13.95 -7.19
N GLY A 29 10.59 12.66 -7.37
CA GLY A 29 9.54 11.64 -7.57
C GLY A 29 9.05 10.96 -6.30
N MET A 30 9.76 11.11 -5.18
CA MET A 30 9.47 10.37 -3.95
C MET A 30 8.28 10.98 -3.21
N ALA A 31 8.19 12.31 -3.18
CA ALA A 31 7.08 13.02 -2.57
C ALA A 31 5.75 12.69 -3.28
N ASP A 32 5.72 12.75 -4.61
CA ASP A 32 4.51 12.43 -5.39
C ASP A 32 4.09 10.97 -5.23
N TYR A 33 5.05 10.04 -5.22
CA TYR A 33 4.77 8.62 -5.01
C TYR A 33 4.13 8.35 -3.63
N TYR A 34 4.73 8.87 -2.56
CA TYR A 34 4.17 8.68 -1.22
C TYR A 34 2.86 9.43 -1.04
N TRP A 35 2.72 10.61 -1.65
CA TRP A 35 1.49 11.37 -1.62
C TRP A 35 0.36 10.64 -2.32
N GLN A 36 0.60 10.10 -3.52
CA GLN A 36 -0.35 9.27 -4.25
C GLN A 36 -0.80 8.07 -3.42
N GLY A 37 0.15 7.35 -2.81
CA GLY A 37 -0.14 6.19 -1.96
C GLY A 37 -0.97 6.54 -0.73
N ALA A 38 -0.58 7.61 -0.01
CA ALA A 38 -1.30 8.09 1.16
C ALA A 38 -2.72 8.53 0.79
N ALA A 39 -2.87 9.38 -0.22
CA ALA A 39 -4.17 9.89 -0.67
C ALA A 39 -5.09 8.74 -1.11
N GLY A 40 -4.59 7.77 -1.87
CA GLY A 40 -5.35 6.61 -2.29
C GLY A 40 -5.79 5.71 -1.13
N GLN A 41 -4.91 5.49 -0.14
CA GLN A 41 -5.26 4.73 1.06
C GLN A 41 -6.33 5.44 1.89
N PHE A 42 -6.21 6.76 2.06
CA PHE A 42 -7.21 7.55 2.77
C PHE A 42 -8.57 7.52 2.07
N ASP A 43 -8.61 7.62 0.74
CA ASP A 43 -9.84 7.52 -0.05
C ASP A 43 -10.54 6.17 0.17
N VAL A 44 -9.80 5.06 0.16
CA VAL A 44 -10.36 3.72 0.40
C VAL A 44 -10.90 3.59 1.82
N VAL A 45 -10.15 4.04 2.82
CA VAL A 45 -10.55 3.97 4.24
C VAL A 45 -11.78 4.82 4.51
N ALA A 46 -11.82 6.04 3.95
CA ALA A 46 -12.95 6.96 4.13
C ALA A 46 -14.26 6.44 3.52
N ARG A 47 -14.17 5.68 2.42
CA ARG A 47 -15.34 5.06 1.75
C ARG A 47 -15.76 3.72 2.34
N ALA A 48 -14.93 3.10 3.18
CA ALA A 48 -15.21 1.77 3.69
C ALA A 48 -16.41 1.76 4.63
N LYS A 49 -17.40 0.92 4.36
CA LYS A 49 -18.60 0.70 5.17
C LYS A 49 -18.72 -0.77 5.60
N PRO A 50 -19.45 -1.09 6.68
CA PRO A 50 -19.75 -2.48 7.05
C PRO A 50 -20.37 -3.24 5.87
N LEU A 51 -19.94 -4.48 5.66
CA LEU A 51 -20.41 -5.27 4.52
C LEU A 51 -21.94 -5.46 4.53
N GLU A 52 -22.53 -5.65 5.71
CA GLU A 52 -23.99 -5.83 5.84
C GLU A 52 -24.77 -4.57 5.45
N GLU A 53 -24.25 -3.39 5.79
CA GLU A 53 -24.83 -2.11 5.37
C GLU A 53 -24.76 -1.96 3.85
N ALA A 54 -23.62 -2.31 3.25
CA ALA A 54 -23.42 -2.22 1.81
C ALA A 54 -24.33 -3.19 1.02
N ILE A 55 -24.57 -4.40 1.54
CA ILE A 55 -25.47 -5.38 0.90
C ILE A 55 -26.94 -4.95 1.06
N GLY A 56 -27.33 -4.44 2.23
CA GLY A 56 -28.71 -4.05 2.51
C GLY A 56 -29.16 -2.78 1.77
N ALA A 57 -28.24 -1.87 1.46
CA ALA A 57 -28.53 -0.58 0.84
C ALA A 57 -28.56 -0.59 -0.70
N THR A 58 -28.28 -1.73 -1.36
CA THR A 58 -28.11 -1.78 -2.82
C THR A 58 -29.01 -2.81 -3.48
N ASP A 59 -29.62 -2.43 -4.60
CA ASP A 59 -30.32 -3.35 -5.51
C ASP A 59 -29.35 -4.08 -6.46
N ASP A 60 -28.04 -3.79 -6.39
CA ASP A 60 -27.05 -4.45 -7.22
C ASP A 60 -26.97 -5.94 -6.90
N ALA A 61 -27.44 -6.76 -7.84
CA ALA A 61 -27.41 -8.20 -7.78
C ALA A 61 -25.98 -8.76 -7.59
N ARG A 62 -24.93 -8.04 -7.98
CA ARG A 62 -23.53 -8.42 -7.78
C ARG A 62 -23.12 -8.32 -6.30
N LEU A 63 -23.50 -7.24 -5.63
CA LEU A 63 -23.27 -7.05 -4.18
C LEU A 63 -24.10 -8.03 -3.36
N ARG A 64 -25.34 -8.32 -3.77
CA ARG A 64 -26.15 -9.38 -3.13
C ARG A 64 -25.59 -10.79 -3.32
N ARG A 65 -24.88 -11.04 -4.43
CA ARG A 65 -24.16 -12.30 -4.68
C ARG A 65 -22.81 -12.38 -3.98
N LEU A 66 -22.42 -11.37 -3.19
CA LEU A 66 -21.13 -11.37 -2.53
C LEU A 66 -21.07 -12.50 -1.50
N ARG A 67 -20.49 -13.63 -1.93
CA ARG A 67 -20.25 -14.81 -1.09
C ARG A 67 -19.25 -14.55 0.03
N ALA A 68 -18.71 -13.34 0.18
CA ALA A 68 -17.69 -13.02 1.17
C ALA A 68 -18.09 -13.44 2.58
N ARG A 69 -19.35 -13.22 2.99
CA ARG A 69 -19.85 -13.69 4.29
C ARG A 69 -19.79 -15.21 4.42
N ALA A 70 -20.31 -15.93 3.43
CA ALA A 70 -20.32 -17.39 3.42
C ALA A 70 -18.89 -17.98 3.37
N ILE A 71 -18.00 -17.37 2.58
CA ILE A 71 -16.59 -17.76 2.47
C ILE A 71 -15.87 -17.52 3.80
N ARG A 72 -16.10 -16.38 4.48
CA ARG A 72 -15.54 -16.13 5.81
C ARG A 72 -16.02 -17.16 6.83
N ALA A 73 -17.33 -17.42 6.86
CA ALA A 73 -17.91 -18.40 7.78
C ALA A 73 -17.34 -19.81 7.52
N PHE A 74 -17.19 -20.20 6.26
CA PHE A 74 -16.53 -21.46 5.89
C PHE A 74 -15.04 -21.47 6.31
N ALA A 75 -14.32 -20.37 6.09
CA ALA A 75 -12.90 -20.28 6.43
C ALA A 75 -12.65 -20.41 7.94
N SER A 76 -13.52 -19.83 8.78
CA SER A 76 -13.40 -19.98 10.23
C SER A 76 -13.89 -21.34 10.72
N ALA A 77 -15.04 -21.80 10.22
CA ALA A 77 -15.66 -23.05 10.69
C ALA A 77 -14.96 -24.32 10.19
N GLU A 78 -14.62 -24.38 8.90
CA GLU A 78 -14.13 -25.60 8.24
C GLU A 78 -12.62 -25.62 8.03
N LEU A 79 -12.01 -24.44 7.84
CA LEU A 79 -10.55 -24.32 7.63
C LEU A 79 -9.78 -23.91 8.90
N ALA A 80 -10.47 -23.69 10.01
CA ALA A 80 -9.90 -23.24 11.29
C ALA A 80 -9.01 -21.99 11.16
N LEU A 81 -9.30 -21.12 10.18
CA LEU A 81 -8.62 -19.83 10.09
C LEU A 81 -9.15 -18.89 11.18
N PRO A 82 -8.33 -17.97 11.72
CA PRO A 82 -8.79 -17.00 12.70
C PRO A 82 -9.98 -16.19 12.19
N ASP A 83 -11.03 -16.05 13.00
CA ASP A 83 -12.13 -15.12 12.70
C ASP A 83 -11.67 -13.68 12.97
N SER A 84 -10.90 -13.15 12.02
CA SER A 84 -10.35 -11.81 12.07
C SER A 84 -11.31 -10.79 11.44
N GLY A 85 -11.06 -9.50 11.69
CA GLY A 85 -11.78 -8.40 11.03
C GLY A 85 -11.58 -8.30 9.51
N SER A 86 -10.76 -9.18 8.90
CA SER A 86 -10.52 -9.18 7.46
C SER A 86 -11.81 -9.44 6.67
N TYR A 87 -11.96 -8.73 5.54
CA TYR A 87 -13.09 -8.86 4.61
C TYR A 87 -14.48 -8.55 5.24
N THR A 88 -14.53 -7.77 6.32
CA THR A 88 -15.79 -7.35 7.00
C THR A 88 -16.33 -6.00 6.50
N ARG A 89 -15.53 -5.25 5.75
CA ARG A 89 -15.89 -3.94 5.21
C ARG A 89 -15.78 -3.92 3.69
N TYR A 90 -16.62 -3.13 3.06
CA TYR A 90 -16.67 -2.91 1.62
C TYR A 90 -16.50 -1.43 1.31
N ALA A 91 -15.73 -1.11 0.26
CA ALA A 91 -15.55 0.26 -0.24
C ALA A 91 -15.86 0.27 -1.73
N ASP A 92 -16.88 1.04 -2.14
CA ASP A 92 -17.14 1.27 -3.55
C ASP A 92 -16.17 2.33 -4.09
N LEU A 93 -15.30 1.90 -5.00
CA LEU A 93 -14.28 2.77 -5.58
C LEU A 93 -14.77 3.54 -6.81
N GLY A 94 -15.95 3.21 -7.36
CA GLY A 94 -16.43 3.75 -8.64
C GLY A 94 -15.55 3.39 -9.84
N ARG A 95 -14.64 2.42 -9.67
CA ARG A 95 -13.72 1.91 -10.69
C ARG A 95 -13.54 0.41 -10.52
N PRO A 96 -13.23 -0.33 -11.59
CA PRO A 96 -13.25 -1.80 -11.55
C PRO A 96 -12.13 -2.43 -10.70
N PHE A 97 -11.00 -1.75 -10.51
CA PHE A 97 -9.82 -2.30 -9.81
C PHE A 97 -9.18 -1.28 -8.86
N VAL A 98 -8.66 -1.77 -7.73
CA VAL A 98 -7.92 -0.95 -6.74
C VAL A 98 -6.52 -0.62 -7.28
N VAL A 99 -5.78 -1.67 -7.68
CA VAL A 99 -4.42 -1.64 -8.25
C VAL A 99 -4.30 -2.80 -9.24
N TRP A 100 -3.50 -2.62 -10.28
CA TRP A 100 -3.12 -3.68 -11.20
C TRP A 100 -1.64 -4.03 -11.03
N ASN A 101 -1.36 -5.26 -10.58
CA ASN A 101 0.01 -5.76 -10.44
C ASN A 101 0.36 -6.64 -11.63
N VAL A 102 1.36 -6.25 -12.40
CA VAL A 102 1.91 -7.08 -13.48
C VAL A 102 3.14 -7.80 -12.94
N VAL A 103 3.10 -9.12 -12.93
CA VAL A 103 4.24 -9.96 -12.52
C VAL A 103 4.71 -10.74 -13.73
N ALA A 104 5.98 -10.57 -14.11
CA ALA A 104 6.60 -11.37 -15.15
C ALA A 104 7.08 -12.71 -14.56
N THR A 105 6.63 -13.83 -15.11
CA THR A 105 7.11 -15.16 -14.75
C THR A 105 8.20 -15.62 -15.75
N PRO A 106 9.22 -16.37 -15.30
CA PRO A 106 10.20 -16.97 -16.22
C PRO A 106 9.54 -17.88 -17.26
N ALA A 107 10.19 -18.05 -18.42
CA ALA A 107 9.64 -18.80 -19.56
C ALA A 107 9.35 -20.29 -19.29
N LEU A 108 9.94 -20.87 -18.24
CA LEU A 108 9.73 -22.26 -17.81
C LEU A 108 9.66 -22.32 -16.28
N PRO A 109 8.50 -22.05 -15.67
CA PRO A 109 8.33 -22.24 -14.23
C PRO A 109 8.34 -23.75 -13.96
N ARG A 110 9.53 -24.31 -13.73
CA ARG A 110 9.68 -25.62 -13.07
C ARG A 110 8.86 -25.56 -11.79
N TRP A 111 7.91 -26.47 -11.62
CA TRP A 111 6.89 -26.54 -10.56
C TRP A 111 7.46 -26.74 -9.14
N SER A 112 8.54 -26.05 -8.78
CA SER A 112 9.00 -25.97 -7.41
C SER A 112 7.98 -25.14 -6.64
N ARG A 113 7.30 -25.77 -5.67
CA ARG A 113 6.47 -25.09 -4.66
C ARG A 113 7.24 -23.89 -4.10
N THR A 114 6.90 -22.69 -4.52
CA THR A 114 7.39 -21.47 -3.90
C THR A 114 6.90 -21.47 -2.45
N ARG A 115 7.82 -21.69 -1.50
CA ARG A 115 7.49 -21.56 -0.08
C ARG A 115 7.49 -20.07 0.25
N TRP A 116 6.30 -19.54 0.46
CA TRP A 116 6.12 -18.20 0.99
C TRP A 116 6.21 -18.30 2.51
N CYS A 117 7.33 -17.84 3.09
CA CYS A 117 7.45 -17.68 4.52
C CYS A 117 6.77 -16.36 4.91
N PHE A 118 5.47 -16.42 5.19
CA PHE A 118 4.79 -15.31 5.82
C PHE A 118 5.06 -15.35 7.33
N ARG A 119 5.60 -14.27 7.89
CA ARG A 119 5.77 -14.14 9.34
C ARG A 119 4.39 -13.92 9.94
N SER A 120 3.70 -15.01 10.29
CA SER A 120 2.45 -14.92 11.05
C SER A 120 2.76 -14.55 12.50
N PRO A 121 2.20 -13.45 13.04
CA PRO A 121 2.09 -13.28 14.48
C PRO A 121 0.88 -14.13 14.92
N ALA A 122 1.08 -15.42 15.10
CA ALA A 122 0.07 -16.29 15.69
C ALA A 122 0.63 -16.87 16.99
N ALA A 123 0.34 -16.17 18.07
CA ALA A 123 0.00 -16.72 19.39
C ALA A 123 -0.99 -15.74 20.02
#